data_AF-A0A3M1CX25-F1
#
_entry.id   AF-A0A3M1CX25-F1
#
_cell.length_a   1.000
_cell.length_b   1.000
_cell.length_c   1.000
_cell.angle_alpha   90.00
_cell.angle_beta   90.00
_cell.angle_gamma   90.00
#
_symmetry.space_group_name_H-M   'P 1'
#
loop_
_entity.id
_entity.type
_entity.pdbx_description
1 polymer ?
#
loop_
_entity_poly.entity_id
_entity_poly.type
_entity_poly.pdbx_seq_one_letter_code
_entity_poly.pdbx_strand_id
1 'polypeptide(L)'
;PDRGRALLREMARRGSGTFRDFTSGQDINFLQIDYTSIKRAHGMKNLLVTNRNALPGSVAFLADSDGDGLDDDAEMRAGTDPLSPDTDGDFYGDLIELRNTSAGFDPLDPSMPDTPCSAQQDSDGDGLLRCEEDYIGTDDKLVDSDADGYPDGVEFRHGTNPLADDGSGDLDADGVTNSRELLFHTNPNRSDPVLWQDRRYWYETWPLEEPVPGQLGTCYGFQVRHLSLVTTRDRNGPGSMGYNDILLWFDEASLDDPLDTGRFKVACVRVQYIEPDYKIPLDGEMELNVEDFVRPTQLDLSFGSGNCVTPEGN
;
A
#
# COMPACT_ATOMS: atom_id res chain seq x y z
N PRO A 1 -25.16 -47.47 6.16
CA PRO A 1 -25.28 -46.82 4.83
C PRO A 1 -25.74 -45.36 4.90
N ASP A 2 -26.78 -45.04 5.69
CA ASP A 2 -27.39 -43.69 5.70
C ASP A 2 -26.67 -42.62 6.53
N ARG A 3 -25.89 -43.00 7.54
CA ARG A 3 -25.21 -42.02 8.42
C ARG A 3 -24.19 -41.17 7.68
N GLY A 4 -23.42 -41.76 6.76
CA GLY A 4 -22.43 -41.04 5.95
C GLY A 4 -23.06 -40.07 4.96
N ARG A 5 -24.16 -40.48 4.30
CA ARG A 5 -24.92 -39.61 3.38
C ARG A 5 -25.56 -38.44 4.11
N ALA A 6 -26.14 -38.68 5.28
CA ALA A 6 -26.71 -37.63 6.11
C ALA A 6 -25.64 -36.63 6.57
N LEU A 7 -24.46 -37.11 6.96
CA LEU A 7 -23.34 -36.25 7.35
C LEU A 7 -22.84 -35.38 6.18
N LEU A 8 -22.63 -35.98 5.01
CA LEU A 8 -22.16 -35.25 3.81
C LEU A 8 -23.18 -34.23 3.30
N ARG A 9 -24.48 -34.55 3.38
CA ARG A 9 -25.55 -33.60 3.07
C ARG A 9 -25.56 -32.42 4.05
N GLU A 10 -25.34 -32.68 5.34
CA GLU A 10 -25.31 -31.63 6.35
C GLU A 10 -24.05 -30.77 6.25
N MET A 11 -22.91 -31.36 5.87
CA MET A 11 -21.67 -30.62 5.54
C MET A 11 -21.88 -29.68 4.34
N ALA A 12 -22.46 -30.17 3.24
CA ALA A 12 -22.77 -29.34 2.09
C ALA A 12 -23.72 -28.19 2.45
N ARG A 13 -24.77 -28.47 3.24
CA ARG A 13 -25.72 -27.45 3.70
C ARG A 13 -25.05 -26.35 4.55
N ARG A 14 -24.06 -26.71 5.37
CA ARG A 14 -23.33 -25.76 6.23
C ARG A 14 -22.29 -24.94 5.45
N GLY A 15 -21.68 -25.52 4.43
CA GLY A 15 -20.71 -24.84 3.55
C GLY A 15 -21.35 -24.20 2.31
N SER A 16 -22.66 -23.96 2.32
CA SER A 16 -23.42 -23.42 1.16
C SER A 16 -23.20 -24.18 -0.17
N GLY A 17 -22.80 -25.45 -0.10
CA GLY A 17 -22.57 -26.32 -1.24
C GLY A 17 -23.79 -27.16 -1.64
N THR A 18 -23.71 -27.84 -2.78
CA THR A 18 -24.76 -28.74 -3.25
C THR A 18 -24.39 -30.20 -3.02
N PHE A 19 -25.32 -30.99 -2.45
CA PHE A 19 -25.15 -32.43 -2.27
C PHE A 19 -26.06 -33.19 -3.23
N ARG A 20 -25.47 -34.05 -4.07
CA ARG A 20 -26.20 -35.00 -4.93
C ARG A 20 -25.82 -36.44 -4.58
N ASP A 21 -26.84 -37.27 -4.40
CA ASP A 21 -26.70 -38.70 -4.14
C ASP A 21 -27.06 -39.48 -5.39
N PHE A 22 -26.14 -40.31 -5.89
CA PHE A 22 -26.36 -41.15 -7.06
C PHE A 22 -26.71 -42.56 -6.59
N THR A 23 -27.99 -42.91 -6.66
CA THR A 23 -28.52 -44.19 -6.18
C THR A 23 -28.54 -45.29 -7.25
N SER A 24 -28.10 -44.99 -8.47
CA SER A 24 -27.95 -45.96 -9.56
C SER A 24 -26.60 -45.78 -10.24
N GLY A 25 -26.04 -46.85 -10.81
CA GLY A 25 -24.74 -46.87 -11.49
C GLY A 25 -24.71 -46.11 -12.82
N GLN A 26 -25.37 -44.96 -12.89
CA GLN A 26 -25.23 -44.02 -13.99
C GLN A 26 -23.81 -43.42 -13.97
N ASP A 27 -23.22 -43.24 -15.14
CA ASP A 27 -21.94 -42.57 -15.28
C ASP A 27 -22.01 -41.16 -14.69
N ILE A 28 -21.05 -40.84 -13.83
CA ILE A 28 -20.91 -39.51 -13.24
C ILE A 28 -20.53 -38.55 -14.36
N ASN A 29 -21.51 -37.78 -14.82
CA ASN A 29 -21.29 -36.80 -15.88
C ASN A 29 -20.98 -35.43 -15.26
N PHE A 30 -19.72 -35.00 -15.38
CA PHE A 30 -19.21 -33.71 -14.88
C PHE A 30 -19.72 -32.49 -15.67
N LEU A 31 -20.49 -32.69 -16.74
CA LEU A 31 -21.10 -31.60 -17.54
C LEU A 31 -22.19 -30.81 -16.80
N GLN A 32 -22.66 -31.29 -15.64
CA GLN A 32 -23.64 -30.60 -14.79
C GLN A 32 -23.07 -30.12 -13.44
N ILE A 33 -21.76 -30.20 -13.24
CA ILE A 33 -21.14 -29.47 -12.13
C ILE A 33 -21.02 -28.02 -12.58
N ASP A 34 -21.84 -27.17 -12.00
CA ASP A 34 -21.79 -25.75 -12.27
C ASP A 34 -20.64 -25.11 -11.46
N TYR A 35 -19.46 -25.07 -12.07
CA TYR A 35 -18.28 -24.39 -11.50
C TYR A 35 -18.49 -22.88 -11.38
N THR A 36 -19.54 -22.30 -11.97
CA THR A 36 -19.84 -20.86 -11.79
C THR A 36 -20.29 -20.53 -10.36
N SER A 37 -20.70 -21.54 -9.58
CA SER A 37 -21.00 -21.42 -8.14
C SER A 37 -19.75 -21.43 -7.23
N ILE A 38 -18.57 -21.67 -7.79
CA ILE A 38 -17.26 -21.52 -7.11
C ILE A 38 -16.56 -20.24 -7.60
N LYS A 39 -17.34 -19.21 -7.96
CA LYS A 39 -16.77 -17.86 -8.01
C LYS A 39 -16.66 -17.39 -6.57
N ARG A 40 -15.46 -17.51 -6.00
CA ARG A 40 -15.12 -16.81 -4.75
C ARG A 40 -15.47 -15.34 -4.95
N ALA A 41 -16.31 -14.79 -4.09
CA ALA A 41 -16.59 -13.36 -4.09
C ALA A 41 -15.35 -12.66 -3.55
N HIS A 42 -14.78 -11.76 -4.35
CA HIS A 42 -13.75 -10.84 -3.89
C HIS A 42 -14.43 -9.54 -3.49
N GLY A 43 -13.96 -8.94 -2.40
CA GLY A 43 -14.41 -7.63 -1.94
C GLY A 43 -13.21 -6.80 -1.49
N MET A 44 -13.46 -5.51 -1.27
CA MET A 44 -12.47 -4.60 -0.68
C MET A 44 -12.06 -5.15 0.70
N LYS A 45 -10.76 -5.47 0.84
CA LYS A 45 -10.14 -5.79 2.13
C LYS A 45 -9.65 -4.50 2.79
N ASN A 46 -8.93 -3.67 2.04
CA ASN A 46 -8.42 -2.39 2.52
C ASN A 46 -8.41 -1.29 1.44
N LEU A 47 -8.46 -0.03 1.88
CA LEU A 47 -8.18 1.15 1.07
C LEU A 47 -7.29 2.08 1.89
N LEU A 48 -6.02 2.11 1.54
CA LEU A 48 -5.00 2.88 2.22
C LEU A 48 -4.55 4.04 1.32
N VAL A 49 -4.45 5.24 1.90
CA VAL A 49 -3.89 6.40 1.20
C VAL A 49 -2.66 6.90 1.93
N THR A 50 -1.52 6.94 1.22
CA THR A 50 -0.24 7.39 1.75
C THR A 50 0.27 8.56 0.94
N ASN A 51 0.70 9.65 1.59
CA ASN A 51 1.50 10.67 0.91
C ASN A 51 2.97 10.34 1.12
N ARG A 52 3.70 10.06 0.04
CA ARG A 52 5.13 9.73 0.11
C ARG A 52 5.99 10.91 0.58
N ASN A 53 5.54 12.13 0.32
CA ASN A 53 6.37 13.31 0.54
C ASN A 53 6.07 14.06 1.84
N ALA A 54 5.04 13.64 2.58
CA ALA A 54 4.63 14.28 3.82
C ALA A 54 4.69 13.27 4.96
N LEU A 55 5.78 13.24 5.72
CA LEU A 55 5.93 12.29 6.83
C LEU A 55 5.28 12.82 8.12
N PRO A 56 4.59 11.98 8.90
CA PRO A 56 4.02 12.39 10.18
C PRO A 56 5.11 12.61 11.24
N GLY A 57 5.32 13.87 11.63
CA GLY A 57 6.08 14.25 12.81
C GLY A 57 5.21 14.24 14.08
N SER A 58 5.70 14.75 15.21
CA SER A 58 4.89 14.77 16.46
C SER A 58 3.76 15.80 16.49
N VAL A 59 3.86 16.86 15.68
CA VAL A 59 2.94 18.01 15.72
C VAL A 59 2.60 18.58 14.34
N ALA A 60 3.43 18.29 13.35
CA ALA A 60 3.31 18.77 11.98
C ALA A 60 3.88 17.71 11.04
N PHE A 61 3.51 17.80 9.77
CA PHE A 61 4.09 16.98 8.71
C PHE A 61 5.45 17.55 8.32
N LEU A 62 6.40 16.65 8.09
CA LEU A 62 7.75 16.95 7.64
C LEU A 62 7.82 16.67 6.13
N ALA A 63 8.59 17.48 5.41
CA ALA A 63 8.83 17.25 4.00
C ALA A 63 9.85 16.12 3.83
N ASP A 64 9.52 15.17 2.98
CA ASP A 64 10.37 14.12 2.45
C ASP A 64 10.39 14.35 0.93
N SER A 65 11.46 14.95 0.44
CA SER A 65 11.45 15.50 -0.90
C SER A 65 11.54 14.43 -1.97
N ASP A 66 12.30 13.35 -1.79
CA ASP A 66 12.38 12.25 -2.77
C ASP A 66 11.42 11.08 -2.49
N GLY A 67 10.85 11.03 -1.28
CA GLY A 67 9.82 10.09 -0.86
C GLY A 67 10.37 8.73 -0.41
N ASP A 68 11.64 8.64 -0.02
CA ASP A 68 12.27 7.38 0.41
C ASP A 68 11.80 6.92 1.81
N GLY A 69 11.22 7.83 2.60
CA GLY A 69 10.75 7.63 3.96
C GLY A 69 11.61 8.28 5.05
N LEU A 70 12.60 9.11 4.68
CA LEU A 70 13.34 10.02 5.54
C LEU A 70 12.92 11.47 5.30
N ASP A 71 12.77 12.25 6.36
CA ASP A 71 12.51 13.69 6.18
C ASP A 71 13.78 14.45 5.81
N ASP A 72 13.63 15.52 5.02
CA ASP A 72 14.72 16.39 4.55
C ASP A 72 15.68 16.82 5.68
N ASP A 73 15.17 17.05 6.89
CA ASP A 73 15.96 17.47 8.05
C ASP A 73 16.71 16.30 8.71
N ALA A 74 16.19 15.07 8.63
CA ALA A 74 16.88 13.85 9.03
C ALA A 74 18.03 13.53 8.07
N GLU A 75 17.79 13.63 6.77
CA GLU A 75 18.80 13.39 5.73
C GLU A 75 19.96 14.37 5.83
N MET A 76 19.67 15.67 5.96
CA MET A 76 20.69 16.69 6.19
C MET A 76 21.52 16.46 7.46
N ARG A 77 20.96 15.77 8.48
CA ARG A 77 21.69 15.39 9.70
C ARG A 77 22.51 14.12 9.52
N ALA A 78 22.03 13.17 8.71
CA ALA A 78 22.74 11.96 8.34
C ALA A 78 23.88 12.23 7.35
N GLY A 79 23.75 13.29 6.56
CA GLY A 79 24.69 13.64 5.50
C GLY A 79 24.29 13.12 4.12
N THR A 80 23.10 12.51 4.01
CA THR A 80 22.50 12.03 2.76
C THR A 80 21.90 13.17 1.94
N ASP A 81 21.56 12.91 0.67
CA ASP A 81 21.01 13.90 -0.26
C ASP A 81 19.47 13.88 -0.29
N PRO A 82 18.77 14.94 0.19
CA PRO A 82 17.30 15.00 0.22
C PRO A 82 16.55 14.91 -1.11
N LEU A 83 17.27 14.72 -2.21
CA LEU A 83 16.72 14.61 -3.56
C LEU A 83 17.05 13.27 -4.21
N SER A 84 17.75 12.38 -3.50
CA SER A 84 18.19 11.09 -3.99
C SER A 84 17.83 10.01 -2.97
N PRO A 85 16.88 9.11 -3.29
CA PRO A 85 16.44 8.08 -2.33
C PRO A 85 17.51 7.03 -1.99
N ASP A 86 18.62 7.04 -2.74
CA ASP A 86 19.84 6.25 -2.56
C ASP A 86 20.99 7.23 -2.85
N THR A 87 21.69 7.66 -1.81
CA THR A 87 22.69 8.73 -1.90
C THR A 87 24.00 8.24 -2.52
N ASP A 88 24.43 7.02 -2.22
CA ASP A 88 25.73 6.51 -2.65
C ASP A 88 25.68 5.65 -3.92
N GLY A 89 24.48 5.26 -4.34
CA GLY A 89 24.17 4.60 -5.60
C GLY A 89 24.42 3.10 -5.59
N ASP A 90 24.32 2.44 -4.44
CA ASP A 90 24.51 0.99 -4.30
C ASP A 90 23.23 0.15 -4.39
N PHE A 91 22.09 0.83 -4.61
CA PHE A 91 20.72 0.34 -4.67
C PHE A 91 20.07 -0.02 -3.33
N TYR A 92 20.68 0.22 -2.18
CA TYR A 92 19.94 0.28 -0.92
C TYR A 92 19.47 1.71 -0.69
N GLY A 93 18.21 1.90 -0.30
CA GLY A 93 17.71 3.24 0.00
C GLY A 93 18.27 3.79 1.32
N ASP A 94 18.43 5.11 1.42
CA ASP A 94 19.02 5.75 2.60
C ASP A 94 18.27 5.35 3.91
N LEU A 95 16.94 5.22 3.84
CA LEU A 95 16.13 4.74 4.95
C LEU A 95 16.55 3.34 5.47
N ILE A 96 16.70 2.36 4.57
CA ILE A 96 17.02 0.98 4.98
C ILE A 96 18.41 0.93 5.58
N GLU A 97 19.35 1.67 5.01
CA GLU A 97 20.72 1.74 5.48
C GLU A 97 20.82 2.37 6.86
N LEU A 98 20.17 3.51 7.09
CA LEU A 98 20.17 4.18 8.39
C LEU A 98 19.55 3.31 9.49
N ARG A 99 18.49 2.57 9.19
CA ARG A 99 17.87 1.63 10.14
C ARG A 99 18.77 0.42 10.41
N ASN A 100 19.61 0.04 9.47
CA ASN A 100 20.46 -1.17 9.53
C ASN A 100 21.96 -0.89 9.65
N THR A 101 22.36 0.31 10.08
CA THR A 101 23.76 0.66 10.36
C THR A 101 24.48 -0.34 11.28
N SER A 102 23.76 -1.01 12.18
CA SER A 102 24.31 -2.06 13.06
C SER A 102 24.73 -3.33 12.33
N ALA A 103 24.19 -3.58 11.14
CA ALA A 103 24.55 -4.68 10.26
C ALA A 103 25.68 -4.31 9.27
N GLY A 104 26.14 -3.07 9.29
CA GLY A 104 27.24 -2.59 8.43
C GLY A 104 26.80 -1.94 7.12
N PHE A 105 25.58 -1.38 7.08
CA PHE A 105 25.16 -0.47 6.02
C PHE A 105 25.65 0.95 6.32
N ASP A 106 25.99 1.72 5.29
CA ASP A 106 26.40 3.12 5.41
C ASP A 106 25.98 3.89 4.15
N PRO A 107 24.98 4.82 4.24
CA PRO A 107 24.38 5.47 3.07
C PRO A 107 25.30 6.46 2.33
N LEU A 108 26.58 6.51 2.72
CA LEU A 108 27.59 7.35 2.12
C LEU A 108 28.76 6.53 1.56
N ASP A 109 28.73 5.20 1.70
CA ASP A 109 29.77 4.29 1.22
C ASP A 109 29.15 3.11 0.46
N PRO A 110 29.21 3.12 -0.89
CA PRO A 110 28.51 2.13 -1.73
C PRO A 110 29.15 0.74 -1.72
N SER A 111 30.15 0.54 -0.85
CA SER A 111 30.73 -0.77 -0.55
C SER A 111 30.18 -1.39 0.73
N MET A 112 29.25 -0.71 1.40
CA MET A 112 28.66 -1.08 2.68
C MET A 112 27.13 -1.08 2.55
N PRO A 113 26.53 -2.25 2.26
CA PRO A 113 26.93 -3.53 2.84
C PRO A 113 27.85 -4.38 1.94
N ASP A 114 28.50 -5.38 2.54
CA ASP A 114 29.27 -6.42 1.83
C ASP A 114 28.42 -7.23 0.82
N THR A 115 27.09 -7.11 0.87
CA THR A 115 26.13 -7.80 0.01
C THR A 115 25.72 -6.90 -1.15
N PRO A 116 26.31 -7.06 -2.35
CA PRO A 116 26.01 -6.17 -3.46
C PRO A 116 24.58 -6.39 -3.97
N CYS A 117 23.82 -5.31 -4.09
CA CYS A 117 22.60 -5.30 -4.88
C CYS A 117 22.95 -5.08 -6.37
N SER A 118 22.36 -5.87 -7.27
CA SER A 118 22.83 -5.95 -8.67
C SER A 118 21.82 -5.43 -9.69
N ALA A 119 20.63 -5.05 -9.25
CA ALA A 119 19.60 -4.46 -10.10
C ALA A 119 18.55 -3.76 -9.24
N GLN A 120 18.06 -2.62 -9.74
CA GLN A 120 16.82 -1.98 -9.28
C GLN A 120 15.62 -2.81 -9.76
N GLN A 121 15.43 -3.98 -9.13
CA GLN A 121 14.34 -4.90 -9.43
C GLN A 121 13.38 -4.95 -8.25
N ASP A 122 12.25 -4.27 -8.41
CA ASP A 122 11.06 -4.41 -7.56
C ASP A 122 10.09 -5.35 -8.29
N SER A 123 9.82 -6.52 -7.71
CA SER A 123 9.18 -7.64 -8.40
C SER A 123 7.67 -7.70 -8.20
N ASP A 124 7.15 -7.11 -7.14
CA ASP A 124 5.72 -7.01 -6.85
C ASP A 124 5.18 -5.57 -6.87
N GLY A 125 6.08 -4.57 -6.79
CA GLY A 125 5.81 -3.15 -6.98
C GLY A 125 5.44 -2.41 -5.72
N ASP A 126 5.76 -2.92 -4.53
CA ASP A 126 5.41 -2.29 -3.25
C ASP A 126 6.35 -1.12 -2.89
N GLY A 127 7.47 -0.99 -3.61
CA GLY A 127 8.48 0.04 -3.44
C GLY A 127 9.74 -0.40 -2.69
N LEU A 128 9.86 -1.66 -2.28
CA LEU A 128 11.09 -2.30 -1.83
C LEU A 128 11.75 -3.04 -3.01
N LEU A 129 13.07 -2.94 -3.10
CA LEU A 129 13.83 -3.72 -4.06
C LEU A 129 14.03 -5.13 -3.55
N ARG A 130 14.11 -6.09 -4.47
CA ARG A 130 14.35 -7.51 -4.15
C ARG A 130 15.53 -7.78 -3.21
N CYS A 131 16.57 -6.95 -3.25
CA CYS A 131 17.72 -7.07 -2.36
C CYS A 131 17.43 -6.53 -0.95
N GLU A 132 16.63 -5.47 -0.84
CA GLU A 132 16.12 -4.94 0.42
C GLU A 132 15.17 -5.97 1.07
N GLU A 133 14.29 -6.56 0.27
CA GLU A 133 13.37 -7.61 0.71
C GLU A 133 14.09 -8.87 1.18
N ASP A 134 15.12 -9.35 0.45
CA ASP A 134 15.94 -10.50 0.86
C ASP A 134 16.64 -10.25 2.20
N TYR A 135 16.99 -8.99 2.48
CA TYR A 135 17.62 -8.59 3.74
C TYR A 135 16.60 -8.45 4.88
N ILE A 136 15.45 -7.81 4.65
CA ILE A 136 14.38 -7.62 5.66
C ILE A 136 13.66 -8.95 5.95
N GLY A 137 13.55 -9.82 4.94
CA GLY A 137 12.93 -11.15 5.01
C GLY A 137 11.51 -11.22 4.43
N THR A 138 11.07 -10.21 3.70
CA THR A 138 9.77 -10.16 2.99
C THR A 138 9.81 -11.01 1.71
N ASP A 139 8.65 -11.36 1.15
CA ASP A 139 8.55 -12.15 -0.08
C ASP A 139 8.50 -11.23 -1.30
N ASP A 140 9.56 -11.28 -2.12
CA ASP A 140 9.73 -10.52 -3.38
C ASP A 140 8.67 -10.72 -4.47
N LYS A 141 7.55 -11.37 -4.16
CA LYS A 141 6.43 -11.59 -5.08
C LYS A 141 5.10 -11.18 -4.47
N LEU A 142 5.08 -10.76 -3.21
CA LEU A 142 3.87 -10.46 -2.45
C LEU A 142 4.00 -9.06 -1.86
N VAL A 143 3.16 -8.16 -2.37
CA VAL A 143 3.08 -6.76 -1.89
C VAL A 143 2.83 -6.67 -0.38
N ASP A 144 2.21 -7.70 0.21
CA ASP A 144 1.85 -7.83 1.63
C ASP A 144 2.23 -9.27 2.04
N SER A 145 3.37 -9.40 2.71
CA SER A 145 4.00 -10.69 3.03
C SER A 145 3.28 -11.45 4.14
N ASP A 146 2.69 -10.73 5.10
CA ASP A 146 2.02 -11.33 6.26
C ASP A 146 0.49 -11.40 6.13
N ALA A 147 -0.05 -10.84 5.05
CA ALA A 147 -1.44 -10.81 4.64
C ALA A 147 -2.35 -9.98 5.57
N ASP A 148 -1.85 -8.96 6.24
CA ASP A 148 -2.66 -8.11 7.14
C ASP A 148 -3.41 -6.97 6.41
N GLY A 149 -3.09 -6.73 5.13
CA GLY A 149 -3.71 -5.74 4.25
C GLY A 149 -2.93 -4.44 4.09
N TYR A 150 -1.68 -4.35 4.57
CA TYR A 150 -0.77 -3.23 4.33
C TYR A 150 0.42 -3.67 3.47
N PRO A 151 0.89 -2.83 2.51
CA PRO A 151 2.07 -3.19 1.73
C PRO A 151 3.37 -3.18 2.55
N ASP A 152 4.27 -4.14 2.33
CA ASP A 152 5.52 -4.29 3.10
C ASP A 152 6.37 -3.01 3.06
N GLY A 153 6.50 -2.37 1.89
CA GLY A 153 7.21 -1.12 1.73
C GLY A 153 6.57 0.07 2.46
N VAL A 154 5.25 0.09 2.62
CA VAL A 154 4.58 1.10 3.45
C VAL A 154 4.87 0.84 4.92
N GLU A 155 4.68 -0.39 5.35
CA GLU A 155 4.93 -0.80 6.74
C GLU A 155 6.37 -0.51 7.15
N PHE A 156 7.33 -0.88 6.30
CA PHE A 156 8.72 -0.55 6.51
C PHE A 156 8.91 0.96 6.64
N ARG A 157 8.40 1.80 5.73
CA ARG A 157 8.55 3.26 5.86
C ARG A 157 7.99 3.83 7.16
N HIS A 158 6.82 3.39 7.58
CA HIS A 158 6.18 3.84 8.82
C HIS A 158 6.73 3.16 10.09
N GLY A 159 7.51 2.10 9.91
CA GLY A 159 8.19 1.34 10.96
C GLY A 159 7.31 0.35 11.71
N THR A 160 6.20 -0.11 11.10
CA THR A 160 5.52 -1.35 11.52
C THR A 160 6.29 -2.55 11.01
N ASN A 161 5.87 -3.76 11.39
CA ASN A 161 6.57 -4.98 11.04
C ASN A 161 5.93 -5.72 9.85
N PRO A 162 6.57 -5.74 8.66
CA PRO A 162 6.00 -6.36 7.44
C PRO A 162 5.95 -7.90 7.46
N LEU A 163 6.42 -8.53 8.54
CA LEU A 163 6.48 -9.98 8.67
C LEU A 163 5.49 -10.54 9.70
N ALA A 164 4.72 -9.69 10.36
CA ALA A 164 3.70 -10.14 11.31
C ALA A 164 2.62 -9.09 11.53
N ASP A 165 1.36 -9.53 11.37
CA ASP A 165 0.14 -8.76 11.68
C ASP A 165 0.23 -8.11 13.07
N ASP A 166 0.69 -6.86 13.06
CA ASP A 166 0.83 -6.00 14.22
C ASP A 166 -0.21 -4.88 14.21
N GLY A 167 -1.11 -4.88 13.23
CA GLY A 167 -2.11 -3.84 13.04
C GLY A 167 -3.04 -3.61 14.25
N SER A 168 -3.23 -4.64 15.09
CA SER A 168 -4.00 -4.54 16.35
C SER A 168 -3.19 -4.08 17.56
N GLY A 169 -1.87 -3.98 17.41
CA GLY A 169 -0.93 -3.43 18.39
C GLY A 169 -1.02 -1.92 18.49
N ASP A 170 -0.27 -1.38 19.45
CA ASP A 170 -0.12 0.03 19.77
C ASP A 170 1.35 0.19 20.22
N LEU A 171 2.24 0.45 19.25
CA LEU A 171 3.70 0.41 19.44
C LEU A 171 4.21 1.50 20.37
N ASP A 172 3.59 2.68 20.33
CA ASP A 172 3.98 3.85 21.12
C ASP A 172 3.15 4.06 22.39
N ALA A 173 2.09 3.25 22.58
CA ALA A 173 1.17 3.26 23.71
C ALA A 173 0.37 4.56 23.87
N ASP A 174 0.04 5.25 22.77
CA ASP A 174 -0.74 6.48 22.79
C ASP A 174 -2.27 6.27 22.77
N GLY A 175 -2.70 5.02 22.54
CA GLY A 175 -4.10 4.59 22.54
C GLY A 175 -4.74 4.51 21.14
N VAL A 176 -3.99 4.76 20.07
CA VAL A 176 -4.35 4.42 18.69
C VAL A 176 -3.64 3.12 18.30
N THR A 177 -4.25 2.33 17.41
CA THR A 177 -3.63 1.08 16.95
C THR A 177 -2.81 1.31 15.68
N ASN A 178 -1.73 0.56 15.47
CA ASN A 178 -0.83 0.69 14.31
C ASN A 178 -1.61 0.81 12.98
N SER A 179 -2.57 -0.09 12.74
CA SER A 179 -3.43 -0.08 11.54
C SER A 179 -4.22 1.22 11.36
N ARG A 180 -4.71 1.81 12.46
CA ARG A 180 -5.43 3.09 12.41
C ARG A 180 -4.50 4.25 12.15
N GLU A 181 -3.28 4.18 12.67
CA GLU A 181 -2.29 5.22 12.44
C GLU A 181 -1.84 5.25 10.98
N LEU A 182 -1.60 4.08 10.38
CA LEU A 182 -1.35 3.96 8.94
C LEU A 182 -2.50 4.57 8.11
N LEU A 183 -3.75 4.23 8.44
CA LEU A 183 -4.92 4.81 7.78
C LEU A 183 -4.99 6.34 7.99
N PHE A 184 -4.80 6.81 9.22
CA PHE A 184 -4.89 8.23 9.55
C PHE A 184 -3.69 9.06 9.07
N HIS A 185 -2.67 8.41 8.51
CA HIS A 185 -1.41 9.02 8.10
C HIS A 185 -0.68 9.66 9.29
N THR A 186 -0.59 8.92 10.41
CA THR A 186 0.15 9.25 11.63
C THR A 186 1.31 8.27 11.86
N ASN A 187 2.07 8.42 12.96
CA ASN A 187 3.31 7.67 13.17
C ASN A 187 3.17 6.55 14.22
N PRO A 188 3.13 5.26 13.81
CA PRO A 188 2.98 4.13 14.75
C PRO A 188 4.04 4.04 15.84
N ASN A 189 5.22 4.59 15.61
CA ASN A 189 6.34 4.51 16.54
C ASN A 189 6.44 5.74 17.47
N ARG A 190 5.51 6.69 17.37
CA ARG A 190 5.64 7.96 18.07
C ARG A 190 4.32 8.64 18.38
N SER A 191 4.09 8.85 19.68
CA SER A 191 2.88 9.51 20.17
C SER A 191 2.69 10.89 19.56
N ASP A 192 1.63 11.04 18.78
CA ASP A 192 1.30 12.24 18.01
C ASP A 192 -0.19 12.65 18.13
N PRO A 193 -0.74 12.81 19.36
CA PRO A 193 -2.17 13.02 19.60
C PRO A 193 -2.76 14.25 18.91
N VAL A 194 -1.92 15.23 18.57
CA VAL A 194 -2.33 16.43 17.84
C VAL A 194 -2.65 16.09 16.37
N LEU A 195 -1.86 15.22 15.74
CA LEU A 195 -2.05 14.87 14.34
C LEU A 195 -3.30 14.02 14.14
N TRP A 196 -3.48 12.93 14.90
CA TRP A 196 -4.64 12.07 14.66
C TRP A 196 -5.98 12.71 15.07
N GLN A 197 -5.99 13.67 16.00
CA GLN A 197 -7.22 14.37 16.40
C GLN A 197 -7.66 15.41 15.36
N ASP A 198 -6.72 16.22 14.85
CA ASP A 198 -7.06 17.40 14.05
C ASP A 198 -6.71 17.26 12.56
N ARG A 199 -5.70 16.44 12.20
CA ARG A 199 -5.10 16.39 10.85
C ARG A 199 -5.10 15.01 10.20
N ARG A 200 -5.81 14.04 10.78
CA ARG A 200 -5.94 12.71 10.19
C ARG A 200 -6.66 12.72 8.85
N TYR A 201 -6.38 11.69 8.07
CA TYR A 201 -7.14 11.42 6.86
C TYR A 201 -8.52 10.88 7.21
N TRP A 202 -9.52 11.34 6.47
CA TRP A 202 -10.90 10.91 6.63
C TRP A 202 -11.35 10.11 5.42
N TYR A 203 -11.79 8.87 5.67
CA TYR A 203 -12.22 7.93 4.65
C TYR A 203 -13.74 7.77 4.70
N GLU A 204 -14.35 7.79 3.52
CA GLU A 204 -15.75 7.43 3.31
C GLU A 204 -15.81 6.50 2.11
N THR A 205 -16.32 5.28 2.28
CA THR A 205 -16.42 4.27 1.22
C THR A 205 -17.84 3.71 1.16
N TRP A 206 -18.36 3.47 -0.03
CA TRP A 206 -19.69 2.88 -0.22
C TRP A 206 -19.68 1.89 -1.39
N PRO A 207 -20.42 0.77 -1.29
CA PRO A 207 -20.59 -0.13 -2.41
C PRO A 207 -21.46 0.52 -3.48
N LEU A 208 -21.12 0.31 -4.75
CA LEU A 208 -21.97 0.69 -5.87
C LEU A 208 -22.98 -0.42 -6.13
N GLU A 209 -24.27 -0.08 -6.15
CA GLU A 209 -25.37 -1.04 -6.28
C GLU A 209 -25.47 -1.67 -7.69
N GLU A 210 -24.98 -0.97 -8.72
CA GLU A 210 -24.99 -1.47 -10.10
C GLU A 210 -23.60 -1.98 -10.51
N PRO A 211 -23.46 -3.27 -10.91
CA PRO A 211 -22.22 -3.77 -11.47
C PRO A 211 -21.97 -3.11 -12.83
N VAL A 212 -20.76 -2.58 -13.02
CA VAL A 212 -20.34 -1.98 -14.29
C VAL A 212 -20.40 -3.04 -15.40
N PRO A 213 -21.08 -2.79 -16.54
CA PRO A 213 -21.21 -3.78 -17.61
C PRO A 213 -19.85 -4.28 -18.10
N GLY A 214 -19.56 -5.57 -17.92
CA GLY A 214 -18.32 -6.21 -18.37
C GLY A 214 -17.24 -6.37 -17.29
N GLN A 215 -17.42 -5.83 -16.09
CA GLN A 215 -16.53 -6.10 -14.95
C GLN A 215 -17.11 -7.18 -14.03
N LEU A 216 -16.26 -8.10 -13.60
CA LEU A 216 -16.57 -9.12 -12.60
C LEU A 216 -16.05 -8.63 -11.25
N GLY A 217 -16.95 -8.16 -10.37
CA GLY A 217 -16.58 -7.68 -9.03
C GLY A 217 -17.62 -6.72 -8.45
N THR A 218 -17.49 -6.40 -7.16
CA THR A 218 -18.22 -5.29 -6.53
C THR A 218 -17.42 -4.02 -6.74
N CYS A 219 -18.01 -3.00 -7.34
CA CYS A 219 -17.39 -1.69 -7.46
C CYS A 219 -17.65 -0.87 -6.19
N TYR A 220 -16.71 -0.03 -5.81
CA TYR A 220 -16.80 0.83 -4.64
C TYR A 220 -16.60 2.28 -5.04
N GLY A 221 -17.41 3.17 -4.48
CA GLY A 221 -17.11 4.59 -4.45
C GLY A 221 -16.35 4.91 -3.17
N PHE A 222 -15.45 5.88 -3.25
CA PHE A 222 -14.71 6.35 -2.09
C PHE A 222 -14.52 7.86 -2.14
N GLN A 223 -14.30 8.45 -0.97
CA GLN A 223 -13.87 9.82 -0.81
C GLN A 223 -12.87 9.88 0.34
N VAL A 224 -11.71 10.51 0.09
CA VAL A 224 -10.69 10.76 1.10
C VAL A 224 -10.51 12.26 1.26
N ARG A 225 -10.48 12.75 2.51
CA ARG A 225 -10.38 14.18 2.83
C ARG A 225 -9.25 14.45 3.83
N HIS A 226 -8.84 15.72 3.89
CA HIS A 226 -7.75 16.22 4.74
C HIS A 226 -6.38 15.58 4.45
N LEU A 227 -6.10 15.31 3.17
CA LEU A 227 -4.79 14.85 2.75
C LEU A 227 -3.72 15.88 3.13
N SER A 228 -2.66 15.41 3.77
CA SER A 228 -1.55 16.25 4.19
C SER A 228 -0.73 16.62 2.96
N LEU A 229 -0.30 17.87 2.86
CA LEU A 229 0.53 18.38 1.77
C LEU A 229 1.61 19.26 2.37
N VAL A 230 2.82 19.13 1.84
CA VAL A 230 3.99 19.89 2.30
C VAL A 230 4.74 20.48 1.10
N THR A 231 5.55 21.50 1.35
CA THR A 231 6.39 22.10 0.30
C THR A 231 7.71 21.33 0.22
N THR A 232 7.80 20.37 -0.71
CA THR A 232 9.04 19.65 -1.02
C THR A 232 10.02 20.53 -1.78
N ARG A 233 11.29 20.10 -1.84
CA ARG A 233 12.32 20.71 -2.69
C ARG A 233 12.11 20.40 -4.18
N ASP A 234 12.90 21.06 -5.04
CA ASP A 234 12.90 20.88 -6.50
C ASP A 234 13.56 19.54 -6.89
N ARG A 235 12.77 18.47 -7.01
CA ARG A 235 13.23 17.12 -7.41
C ARG A 235 13.70 17.01 -8.87
N ASN A 236 12.98 17.64 -9.80
CA ASN A 236 13.19 17.49 -11.24
C ASN A 236 13.50 18.84 -11.93
N GLY A 237 14.29 19.66 -11.25
CA GLY A 237 14.69 20.98 -11.72
C GLY A 237 13.69 22.09 -11.39
N PRO A 238 13.93 23.31 -11.90
CA PRO A 238 13.23 24.51 -11.45
C PRO A 238 11.72 24.44 -11.71
N GLY A 239 10.92 24.54 -10.64
CA GLY A 239 9.45 24.53 -10.71
C GLY A 239 8.82 23.18 -10.36
N SER A 240 9.63 22.21 -9.93
CA SER A 240 9.16 20.94 -9.35
C SER A 240 9.02 21.01 -7.81
N MET A 241 9.29 22.16 -7.21
CA MET A 241 9.04 22.42 -5.80
C MET A 241 7.57 22.19 -5.43
N GLY A 242 7.34 21.57 -4.27
CA GLY A 242 6.01 21.38 -3.69
C GLY A 242 5.16 20.28 -4.31
N TYR A 243 5.67 19.46 -5.23
CA TYR A 243 4.92 18.28 -5.67
C TYR A 243 4.82 17.25 -4.55
N ASN A 244 3.65 16.67 -4.38
CA ASN A 244 3.35 15.60 -3.44
C ASN A 244 2.76 14.43 -4.23
N ASP A 245 3.32 13.25 -4.04
CA ASP A 245 2.89 12.01 -4.66
C ASP A 245 2.06 11.21 -3.66
N ILE A 246 0.77 11.15 -3.93
CA ILE A 246 -0.21 10.48 -3.08
C ILE A 246 -0.53 9.13 -3.73
N LEU A 247 -0.24 8.05 -3.02
CA LEU A 247 -0.54 6.70 -3.47
C LEU A 247 -1.81 6.21 -2.79
N LEU A 248 -2.72 5.66 -3.58
CA LEU A 248 -3.95 5.02 -3.12
C LEU A 248 -3.84 3.53 -3.39
N TRP A 249 -3.63 2.76 -2.33
CA TRP A 249 -3.55 1.32 -2.36
C TRP A 249 -4.93 0.72 -2.11
N PHE A 250 -5.42 -0.03 -3.08
CA PHE A 250 -6.68 -0.72 -3.00
C PHE A 250 -6.46 -2.22 -3.06
N ASP A 251 -6.89 -2.92 -2.02
CA ASP A 251 -6.72 -4.36 -1.89
C ASP A 251 -8.07 -5.10 -2.02
N GLU A 252 -8.10 -6.10 -2.89
CA GLU A 252 -9.21 -7.02 -3.08
C GLU A 252 -8.83 -8.45 -2.66
N ALA A 253 -9.45 -8.94 -1.59
CA ALA A 253 -9.26 -10.31 -1.10
C ALA A 253 -10.54 -11.13 -1.20
N SER A 254 -10.43 -12.45 -1.15
CA SER A 254 -11.58 -13.33 -1.07
C SER A 254 -12.31 -13.15 0.27
N LEU A 255 -13.62 -12.90 0.22
CA LEU A 255 -14.44 -12.71 1.43
C LEU A 255 -14.53 -13.95 2.33
N ASP A 256 -14.15 -15.13 1.81
CA ASP A 256 -14.22 -16.41 2.52
C ASP A 256 -12.84 -16.85 3.07
N ASP A 257 -11.78 -16.09 2.81
CA ASP A 257 -10.39 -16.46 3.13
C ASP A 257 -9.67 -15.30 3.84
N PRO A 258 -9.59 -15.30 5.18
CA PRO A 258 -9.01 -14.20 5.94
C PRO A 258 -7.48 -14.11 5.83
N LEU A 259 -6.81 -15.13 5.27
CA LEU A 259 -5.36 -15.17 5.07
C LEU A 259 -4.97 -14.94 3.61
N ASP A 260 -5.92 -14.47 2.79
CA ASP A 260 -5.64 -14.08 1.42
C ASP A 260 -4.77 -12.80 1.45
N THR A 261 -3.57 -12.90 0.87
CA THR A 261 -2.61 -11.79 0.68
C THR A 261 -3.19 -10.70 -0.21
N GLY A 262 -4.36 -10.94 -0.82
CA GLY A 262 -5.08 -9.90 -1.53
C GLY A 262 -4.53 -9.65 -2.93
N ARG A 263 -5.10 -8.63 -3.56
CA ARG A 263 -4.75 -8.20 -4.92
C ARG A 263 -4.71 -6.70 -4.93
N PHE A 264 -3.50 -6.18 -4.78
CA PHE A 264 -3.27 -4.76 -4.78
C PHE A 264 -3.39 -4.15 -6.18
N LYS A 265 -4.05 -3.01 -6.21
CA LYS A 265 -3.94 -2.02 -7.26
C LYS A 265 -3.58 -0.70 -6.63
N VAL A 266 -2.79 0.09 -7.32
CA VAL A 266 -2.33 1.38 -6.85
C VAL A 266 -2.67 2.45 -7.88
N ALA A 267 -3.17 3.58 -7.40
CA ALA A 267 -3.29 4.80 -8.18
C ALA A 267 -2.34 5.84 -7.59
N CYS A 268 -1.63 6.57 -8.45
CA CYS A 268 -0.84 7.72 -8.03
C CYS A 268 -1.58 9.01 -8.40
N VAL A 269 -1.64 9.94 -7.46
CA VAL A 269 -2.15 11.30 -7.65
C VAL A 269 -1.04 12.27 -7.33
N ARG A 270 -0.69 13.10 -8.30
CA ARG A 270 0.36 14.11 -8.15
C ARG A 270 -0.28 15.48 -8.03
N VAL A 271 -0.10 16.11 -6.89
CA VAL A 271 -0.62 17.46 -6.59
C VAL A 271 0.53 18.38 -6.19
N GLN A 272 0.33 19.68 -6.34
CA GLN A 272 1.35 20.66 -5.97
C GLN A 272 0.85 21.54 -4.83
N TYR A 273 1.69 21.73 -3.81
CA TYR A 273 1.47 22.65 -2.71
C TYR A 273 2.75 23.41 -2.37
N ILE A 274 2.68 24.73 -2.42
CA ILE A 274 3.76 25.63 -2.01
C ILE A 274 3.17 26.60 -0.97
N GLU A 275 3.75 26.59 0.23
CA GLU A 275 3.32 27.47 1.31
C GLU A 275 3.39 28.96 0.91
N PRO A 276 2.45 29.79 1.39
CA PRO A 276 1.35 29.43 2.29
C PRO A 276 0.09 28.92 1.57
N ASP A 277 -0.19 29.40 0.36
CA ASP A 277 -1.54 29.29 -0.25
C ASP A 277 -1.53 28.81 -1.72
N TYR A 278 -0.38 28.40 -2.26
CA TYR A 278 -0.33 27.91 -3.64
C TYR A 278 -0.67 26.42 -3.67
N LYS A 279 -1.78 26.05 -4.30
CA LYS A 279 -2.22 24.66 -4.43
C LYS A 279 -2.72 24.37 -5.85
N ILE A 280 -2.34 23.22 -6.38
CA ILE A 280 -2.89 22.65 -7.62
C ILE A 280 -3.35 21.21 -7.33
N PRO A 281 -4.63 20.88 -7.56
CA PRO A 281 -5.68 21.75 -8.12
C PRO A 281 -6.17 22.80 -7.12
N LEU A 282 -6.73 23.91 -7.64
CA LEU A 282 -7.14 25.07 -6.83
C LEU A 282 -8.36 24.78 -5.93
N ASP A 283 -9.29 23.93 -6.39
CA ASP A 283 -10.42 23.44 -5.60
C ASP A 283 -9.99 22.39 -4.57
N GLY A 284 -8.85 21.74 -4.81
CA GLY A 284 -8.34 20.67 -3.98
C GLY A 284 -9.05 19.34 -4.16
N GLU A 285 -9.77 19.16 -5.27
CA GLU A 285 -10.51 17.95 -5.58
C GLU A 285 -9.85 17.24 -6.78
N MET A 286 -9.76 15.92 -6.70
CA MET A 286 -9.24 15.06 -7.77
C MET A 286 -10.22 13.91 -7.95
N GLU A 287 -10.63 13.66 -9.19
CA GLU A 287 -11.48 12.51 -9.53
C GLU A 287 -10.60 11.37 -10.04
N LEU A 288 -10.87 10.16 -9.53
CA LEU A 288 -10.19 8.94 -9.93
C LEU A 288 -11.17 7.94 -10.52
N ASN A 289 -10.73 7.26 -11.56
CA ASN A 289 -11.45 6.21 -12.24
C ASN A 289 -10.75 4.87 -12.07
N VAL A 290 -11.45 3.78 -12.39
CA VAL A 290 -10.90 2.42 -12.29
C VAL A 290 -9.68 2.22 -13.21
N GLU A 291 -9.58 2.99 -14.29
CA GLU A 291 -8.45 2.93 -15.24
C GLU A 291 -7.15 3.51 -14.66
N ASP A 292 -7.25 4.40 -13.66
CA ASP A 292 -6.10 5.00 -12.98
C ASP A 292 -5.43 4.04 -11.98
N PHE A 293 -6.15 2.97 -11.60
CA PHE A 293 -5.64 1.91 -10.73
C PHE A 293 -4.90 0.86 -11.55
N VAL A 294 -3.57 0.90 -11.46
CA VAL A 294 -2.67 -0.06 -12.13
C VAL A 294 -2.17 -1.11 -11.14
N ARG A 295 -1.51 -2.16 -11.65
CA ARG A 295 -0.78 -3.08 -10.77
C ARG A 295 0.43 -2.37 -10.18
N PRO A 296 0.87 -2.69 -8.96
CA PRO A 296 2.01 -2.00 -8.36
C PRO A 296 3.28 -2.13 -9.21
N THR A 297 3.59 -3.31 -9.76
CA THR A 297 4.67 -3.51 -10.77
C THR A 297 4.63 -2.61 -12.02
N GLN A 298 3.50 -1.95 -12.31
CA GLN A 298 3.33 -1.05 -13.45
C GLN A 298 3.29 0.42 -13.04
N LEU A 299 3.41 0.70 -11.74
CA LEU A 299 3.46 2.05 -11.23
C LEU A 299 4.78 2.71 -11.65
N ASP A 300 4.67 3.82 -12.37
CA ASP A 300 5.81 4.67 -12.72
C ASP A 300 5.58 6.05 -12.11
N LEU A 301 6.48 6.46 -11.23
CA LEU A 301 6.44 7.73 -10.51
C LEU A 301 7.32 8.81 -11.16
N SER A 302 7.92 8.51 -12.31
CA SER A 302 8.74 9.46 -13.05
C SER A 302 7.97 10.74 -13.42
N PHE A 303 8.67 11.87 -13.38
CA PHE A 303 8.09 13.16 -13.76
C PHE A 303 7.96 13.25 -15.29
N GLY A 304 6.73 13.23 -15.80
CA GLY A 304 6.39 13.48 -17.22
C GLY A 304 6.13 12.25 -18.08
N SER A 305 6.55 11.06 -17.65
CA SER A 305 6.21 9.77 -18.30
C SER A 305 5.48 8.80 -17.37
N GLY A 306 5.32 9.15 -16.09
CA GLY A 306 4.67 8.32 -15.10
C GLY A 306 3.15 8.21 -15.25
N ASN A 307 2.58 7.28 -14.49
CA ASN A 307 1.14 6.96 -14.50
C ASN A 307 0.35 7.75 -13.45
N CYS A 308 0.94 8.78 -12.85
CA CYS A 308 0.29 9.61 -11.85
C CYS A 308 -0.74 10.54 -12.47
N VAL A 309 -1.98 10.50 -11.97
CA VAL A 309 -3.05 11.42 -12.35
C VAL A 309 -2.65 12.83 -11.92
N THR A 310 -2.62 13.75 -12.89
CA THR A 310 -2.36 15.16 -12.65
C THR A 310 -3.61 16.02 -12.83
N PRO A 311 -3.67 17.22 -12.22
CA PRO A 311 -4.79 18.14 -12.35
C PRO A 311 -5.10 18.59 -13.78
N GLU A 312 -4.13 18.50 -14.70
CA GLU A 312 -4.30 18.84 -16.11
C GLU A 312 -4.86 17.67 -16.95
N GLY A 313 -5.06 16.50 -16.32
CA GLY A 313 -5.42 15.24 -16.96
C GLY A 313 -4.20 14.42 -17.40
N ASN A 314 -4.43 13.14 -17.69
CA ASN A 314 -3.47 12.26 -18.37
C ASN A 314 -3.56 12.40 -19.90
#